data_AF-A0A537FL29-F1
#
_entry.id   AF-A0A537FL29-F1
#
_cell.length_a   1.000
_cell.length_b   1.000
_cell.length_c   1.000
_cell.angle_alpha   90.00
_cell.angle_beta   90.00
_cell.angle_gamma   90.00
#
_symmetry.space_group_name_H-M   'P 1'
#
loop_
_entity.id
_entity.type
_entity.pdbx_description
1 polymer ?
#
loop_
_entity_poly.entity_id
_entity_poly.type
_entity_poly.pdbx_seq_one_letter_code
_entity_poly.pdbx_strand_id
1 'polypeptide(L)'
;MLRRCISSGDYTEPVRALIFIAALFATQALAQQWPQKPVRLVVPFPPGGVTDSIARITVDWLAPRLGQPVIAENKPGASGAIAAEFVARSAPDGYTLFMAASPQLAVVPHVQKVAYDPIKDFAPVSIVGASAFGLGVNDRLPPKSLAEFVDYVKARPGQLNFASPGSGTVGHLTMALFLARAGLKMEAVLYKGGGPAMLDVLSG
;
A
#
# COMPACT_ATOMS: atom_id res chain seq x y z
N MET A 1 -14.75 -62.08 60.86
CA MET A 1 -14.47 -60.92 61.74
C MET A 1 -12.95 -60.94 61.98
N LEU A 2 -12.09 -59.97 61.66
CA LEU A 2 -12.21 -58.54 61.36
C LEU A 2 -11.18 -58.09 60.28
N ARG A 3 -11.69 -57.22 59.40
CA ARG A 3 -11.13 -56.01 58.74
C ARG A 3 -9.61 -55.77 58.65
N ARG A 4 -9.18 -55.64 57.38
CA ARG A 4 -7.91 -55.11 56.85
C ARG A 4 -7.66 -53.64 57.19
N CYS A 5 -6.39 -53.33 57.47
CA CYS A 5 -5.78 -51.99 57.40
C CYS A 5 -5.85 -51.42 55.98
N ILE A 6 -6.34 -50.19 55.84
CA ILE A 6 -6.04 -49.30 54.70
C ILE A 6 -5.72 -47.94 55.31
N SER A 7 -4.42 -47.58 55.29
CA SER A 7 -3.92 -46.25 55.60
C SER A 7 -4.18 -45.36 54.40
N SER A 8 -5.07 -44.37 54.56
CA SER A 8 -5.33 -43.31 53.59
C SER A 8 -4.15 -42.34 53.54
N GLY A 9 -3.27 -42.52 52.55
CA GLY A 9 -2.26 -41.52 52.21
C GLY A 9 -2.92 -40.34 51.50
N ASP A 10 -2.74 -39.14 52.04
CA ASP A 10 -3.19 -37.88 51.41
C ASP A 10 -2.37 -37.60 50.14
N TYR A 11 -2.88 -38.04 48.99
CA TYR A 11 -2.29 -37.74 47.67
C TYR A 11 -2.60 -36.33 47.16
N THR A 12 -3.26 -35.48 47.95
CA THR A 12 -3.70 -34.13 47.54
C THR A 12 -2.59 -33.08 47.58
N GLU A 13 -1.58 -33.26 48.42
CA GLU A 13 -0.41 -32.38 48.53
C GLU A 13 0.50 -32.37 47.27
N PRO A 14 0.92 -33.52 46.70
CA PRO A 14 1.79 -33.52 45.52
C PRO A 14 1.10 -32.96 44.27
N VAL A 15 -0.23 -33.10 44.16
CA VAL A 15 -0.99 -32.59 43.01
C VAL A 15 -1.08 -31.05 43.05
N ARG A 16 -1.24 -30.45 44.23
CA ARG A 16 -1.21 -28.99 44.40
C ARG A 16 0.17 -28.39 44.10
N ALA A 17 1.24 -29.08 44.51
CA ALA A 17 2.61 -28.67 44.22
C ALA A 17 2.94 -28.73 42.72
N LEU A 18 2.47 -29.76 41.99
CA LEU A 18 2.66 -29.86 40.54
C LEU A 18 1.94 -28.74 39.75
N ILE A 19 0.74 -28.36 40.17
CA ILE A 19 -0.03 -27.27 39.53
C ILE A 19 0.67 -25.92 39.74
N PHE A 20 1.25 -25.67 40.91
CA PHE A 20 2.01 -24.45 41.19
C PHE A 20 3.30 -24.34 40.37
N ILE A 21 4.02 -25.45 40.17
CA ILE A 21 5.23 -25.48 39.34
C ILE A 21 4.90 -25.25 37.86
N ALA A 22 3.82 -25.84 37.34
CA ALA A 22 3.37 -25.61 35.97
C ALA A 22 2.96 -24.15 35.72
N ALA A 23 2.41 -23.45 36.72
CA ALA A 23 2.07 -22.03 36.64
C ALA A 23 3.31 -21.10 36.62
N LEU A 24 4.41 -21.51 37.26
CA LEU A 24 5.69 -20.77 37.27
C LEU A 24 6.47 -20.87 35.94
N PHE A 25 6.24 -21.92 35.15
CA PHE A 25 6.83 -22.05 33.81
C PHE A 25 5.99 -21.42 32.70
N ALA A 26 4.73 -21.05 32.96
CA ALA A 26 3.84 -20.44 31.97
C ALA A 26 4.14 -18.95 31.69
N THR A 27 5.02 -18.30 32.47
CA THR A 27 5.32 -16.85 32.35
C THR A 27 6.49 -16.51 31.42
N GLN A 28 7.08 -17.49 30.72
CA GLN A 28 8.09 -17.23 29.68
C GLN A 28 7.55 -17.49 28.28
N ALA A 29 6.43 -16.86 27.93
CA ALA A 29 6.23 -16.52 26.53
C ALA A 29 7.28 -15.46 26.19
N LEU A 30 8.45 -15.89 25.68
CA LEU A 30 9.36 -14.99 24.99
C LEU A 30 8.54 -14.39 23.84
N ALA A 31 8.08 -13.15 24.00
CA ALA A 31 7.55 -12.37 22.91
C ALA A 31 8.64 -12.38 21.85
N GLN A 32 8.46 -13.21 20.82
CA GLN A 32 9.43 -13.33 19.77
C GLN A 32 9.57 -11.95 19.14
N GLN A 33 10.77 -11.38 19.21
CA GLN A 33 11.02 -10.07 18.63
C GLN A 33 10.73 -10.16 17.14
N TRP A 34 9.66 -9.48 16.73
CA TRP A 34 9.38 -9.22 15.33
C TRP A 34 10.38 -8.17 14.82
N PRO A 35 10.88 -8.29 13.58
CA PRO A 35 10.71 -9.39 12.63
C PRO A 35 11.80 -10.48 12.75
N GLN A 36 11.44 -11.74 12.44
CA GLN A 36 12.36 -12.89 12.40
C GLN A 36 12.64 -13.43 10.98
N LYS A 37 11.95 -12.88 9.98
CA LYS A 37 12.08 -13.24 8.56
C LYS A 37 11.88 -11.96 7.72
N PRO A 38 12.21 -11.98 6.43
CA PRO A 38 12.02 -10.82 5.56
C PRO A 38 10.59 -10.28 5.58
N VAL A 39 10.46 -8.96 5.58
CA VAL A 39 9.18 -8.24 5.48
C VAL A 39 8.96 -7.81 4.03
N ARG A 40 7.74 -7.98 3.52
CA ARG A 40 7.36 -7.59 2.15
C ARG A 40 6.61 -6.28 2.20
N LEU A 41 7.03 -5.31 1.39
CA LEU A 41 6.32 -4.05 1.16
C LEU A 41 5.68 -4.07 -0.22
N VAL A 42 4.37 -4.31 -0.27
CA VAL A 42 3.62 -4.42 -1.52
C VAL A 42 3.36 -3.03 -2.09
N VAL A 43 3.80 -2.81 -3.34
CA VAL A 43 3.69 -1.55 -4.08
C VAL A 43 2.61 -1.68 -5.15
N PRO A 44 1.58 -0.79 -5.18
CA PRO A 44 0.41 -0.95 -6.05
C PRO A 44 0.63 -0.60 -7.53
N PHE A 45 1.84 -0.21 -7.93
CA PHE A 45 2.15 0.29 -9.26
C PHE A 45 3.44 -0.33 -9.83
N PRO A 46 3.67 -0.27 -11.15
CA PRO A 46 4.90 -0.72 -11.78
C PRO A 46 6.13 0.02 -11.24
N PRO A 47 7.33 -0.57 -11.38
CA PRO A 47 8.60 0.08 -11.03
C PRO A 47 8.81 1.43 -11.74
N GLY A 48 9.57 2.31 -11.12
CA GLY A 48 9.99 3.59 -11.71
C GLY A 48 8.97 4.74 -11.64
N GLY A 49 7.84 4.54 -10.96
CA GLY A 49 6.92 5.61 -10.58
C GLY A 49 7.18 6.15 -9.17
N VAL A 50 6.59 7.32 -8.85
CA VAL A 50 6.75 8.00 -7.55
C VAL A 50 6.53 7.07 -6.35
N THR A 51 5.48 6.25 -6.38
CA THR A 51 5.16 5.30 -5.28
C THR A 51 6.27 4.25 -5.10
N ASP A 52 6.83 3.74 -6.19
CA ASP A 52 7.92 2.76 -6.15
C ASP A 52 9.22 3.41 -5.65
N SER A 53 9.51 4.63 -6.08
CA SER A 53 10.67 5.39 -5.57
C SER A 53 10.58 5.63 -4.05
N ILE A 54 9.43 6.07 -3.55
CA ILE A 54 9.21 6.25 -2.11
C ILE A 54 9.32 4.91 -1.38
N ALA A 55 8.74 3.84 -1.93
CA ALA A 55 8.84 2.50 -1.34
C ALA A 55 10.29 2.02 -1.23
N ARG A 56 11.10 2.20 -2.26
CA ARG A 56 12.52 1.81 -2.26
C ARG A 56 13.32 2.58 -1.21
N ILE A 57 13.14 3.89 -1.12
CA ILE A 57 13.74 4.71 -0.06
C ILE A 57 13.29 4.22 1.33
N THR A 58 12.02 3.85 1.47
CA THR A 58 11.45 3.35 2.72
C THR A 58 12.05 2.01 3.13
N VAL A 59 12.19 1.04 2.21
CA VAL A 59 12.78 -0.26 2.53
C VAL A 59 14.26 -0.15 2.89
N ASP A 60 15.01 0.70 2.18
CA ASP A 60 16.43 0.97 2.47
C ASP A 60 16.62 1.57 3.86
N TRP A 61 15.67 2.42 4.29
CA TRP A 61 15.68 3.00 5.63
C TRP A 61 15.27 2.00 6.73
N LEU A 62 14.30 1.13 6.45
CA LEU A 62 13.75 0.17 7.42
C LEU A 62 14.65 -1.04 7.65
N ALA A 63 15.24 -1.62 6.59
CA ALA A 63 16.02 -2.84 6.69
C ALA A 63 17.10 -2.84 7.80
N PRO A 64 17.98 -1.82 7.91
CA PRO A 64 18.98 -1.79 8.99
C PRO A 64 18.38 -1.59 10.38
N ARG A 65 17.19 -0.98 10.49
CA ARG A 65 16.51 -0.73 11.78
C ARG A 65 15.74 -1.94 12.29
N LEU A 66 15.24 -2.75 11.37
CA LEU A 66 14.51 -3.98 11.68
C LEU A 66 15.43 -5.19 11.83
N GLY A 67 16.70 -5.09 11.41
CA GLY A 67 17.64 -6.21 11.44
C GLY A 67 17.24 -7.36 10.49
N GLN A 68 16.29 -7.13 9.60
CA GLN A 68 15.79 -8.09 8.61
C GLN A 68 15.62 -7.39 7.26
N PRO A 69 15.75 -8.12 6.14
CA PRO A 69 15.47 -7.57 4.83
C PRO A 69 14.01 -7.07 4.72
N VAL A 70 13.83 -5.91 4.10
CA VAL A 70 12.52 -5.43 3.66
C VAL A 70 12.51 -5.37 2.14
N ILE A 71 11.57 -6.06 1.51
CA ILE A 71 11.55 -6.29 0.06
C ILE A 71 10.37 -5.57 -0.56
N ALA A 72 10.62 -4.63 -1.46
CA ALA A 72 9.57 -3.99 -2.24
C ALA A 72 9.08 -4.92 -3.37
N GLU A 73 7.78 -5.20 -3.41
CA GLU A 73 7.15 -6.05 -4.43
C GLU A 73 6.05 -5.30 -5.18
N ASN A 74 6.25 -5.06 -6.48
CA ASN A 74 5.27 -4.40 -7.32
C ASN A 74 4.13 -5.36 -7.72
N LYS A 75 2.88 -4.96 -7.44
CA LYS A 75 1.64 -5.65 -7.84
C LYS A 75 0.70 -4.67 -8.56
N PRO A 76 0.96 -4.36 -9.84
CA PRO A 76 0.23 -3.33 -10.56
C PRO A 76 -1.17 -3.79 -11.04
N GLY A 77 -2.03 -2.81 -11.30
CA GLY A 77 -3.31 -3.00 -12.00
C GLY A 77 -4.52 -2.49 -11.22
N ALA A 78 -5.61 -2.21 -11.94
CA ALA A 78 -6.86 -1.65 -11.38
C ALA A 78 -6.63 -0.45 -10.45
N SER A 79 -5.70 0.45 -10.82
CA SER A 79 -5.31 1.62 -10.02
C SER A 79 -4.84 1.28 -8.59
N GLY A 80 -4.29 0.08 -8.42
CA GLY A 80 -3.78 -0.46 -7.16
C GLY A 80 -4.77 -1.33 -6.38
N ALA A 81 -5.99 -1.54 -6.88
CA ALA A 81 -6.97 -2.39 -6.21
C ALA A 81 -6.47 -3.83 -6.03
N ILE A 82 -5.72 -4.36 -7.01
CA ILE A 82 -5.16 -5.73 -6.95
C ILE A 82 -4.18 -5.87 -5.78
N ALA A 83 -3.31 -4.87 -5.57
CA ALA A 83 -2.38 -4.87 -4.44
C ALA A 83 -3.11 -4.72 -3.10
N ALA A 84 -4.10 -3.82 -3.04
CA ALA A 84 -4.90 -3.62 -1.84
C ALA A 84 -5.64 -4.90 -1.43
N GLU A 85 -6.33 -5.56 -2.37
CA GLU A 85 -6.99 -6.85 -2.12
C GLU A 85 -6.00 -7.94 -1.66
N PHE A 86 -4.82 -8.01 -2.31
CA PHE A 86 -3.78 -8.96 -1.91
C PHE A 86 -3.34 -8.75 -0.45
N VAL A 87 -3.09 -7.50 -0.05
CA VAL A 87 -2.64 -7.23 1.33
C VAL A 87 -3.77 -7.42 2.33
N ALA A 88 -4.99 -6.99 2.02
CA ALA A 88 -6.18 -7.19 2.86
C ALA A 88 -6.42 -8.67 3.19
N ARG A 89 -6.08 -9.58 2.27
CA ARG A 89 -6.21 -11.05 2.44
C ARG A 89 -4.96 -11.73 3.01
N SER A 90 -3.87 -10.98 3.19
CA SER A 90 -2.63 -11.53 3.73
C SER A 90 -2.76 -11.79 5.23
N ALA A 91 -1.92 -12.66 5.78
CA ALA A 91 -1.89 -12.88 7.22
C ALA A 91 -1.59 -11.56 7.95
N PRO A 92 -2.35 -11.19 9.01
CA PRO A 92 -2.10 -9.97 9.78
C PRO A 92 -0.95 -10.16 10.79
N ASP A 93 0.18 -10.69 10.31
CA ASP A 93 1.36 -11.07 11.11
C ASP A 93 2.52 -10.05 11.02
N GLY A 94 2.29 -8.93 10.34
CA GLY A 94 3.26 -7.85 10.15
C GLY A 94 4.32 -8.10 9.07
N TYR A 95 4.31 -9.25 8.37
CA TYR A 95 5.30 -9.54 7.33
C TYR A 95 4.86 -9.13 5.92
N THR A 96 3.61 -8.70 5.76
CA THR A 96 3.12 -8.09 4.52
C THR A 96 2.58 -6.70 4.82
N LEU A 97 3.31 -5.68 4.38
CA LEU A 97 2.96 -4.28 4.51
C LEU A 97 2.45 -3.75 3.16
N PHE A 98 1.59 -2.74 3.22
CA PHE A 98 1.07 -2.08 2.03
C PHE A 98 1.63 -0.66 1.89
N MET A 99 2.25 -0.36 0.75
CA MET A 99 2.51 1.02 0.35
C MET A 99 1.21 1.64 -0.16
N ALA A 100 0.32 1.98 0.77
CA ALA A 100 -0.97 2.56 0.49
C ALA A 100 -0.84 4.00 -0.04
N ALA A 101 -1.75 4.39 -0.94
CA ALA A 101 -1.88 5.75 -1.40
C ALA A 101 -3.37 6.15 -1.48
N SER A 102 -3.64 7.44 -1.70
CA SER A 102 -5.01 7.97 -1.79
C SER A 102 -5.91 7.25 -2.80
N PRO A 103 -5.44 6.79 -3.99
CA PRO A 103 -6.30 6.08 -4.91
C PRO A 103 -6.97 4.86 -4.29
N GLN A 104 -6.22 4.00 -3.60
CA GLN A 104 -6.75 2.73 -3.08
C GLN A 104 -7.62 2.94 -1.85
N LEU A 105 -7.29 3.91 -1.00
CA LEU A 105 -8.04 4.12 0.24
C LEU A 105 -9.28 5.00 0.07
N ALA A 106 -9.27 5.95 -0.86
CA ALA A 106 -10.31 6.98 -0.94
C ALA A 106 -11.04 7.06 -2.28
N VAL A 107 -10.40 6.73 -3.41
CA VAL A 107 -11.01 6.98 -4.73
C VAL A 107 -11.57 5.72 -5.35
N VAL A 108 -10.72 4.71 -5.55
CA VAL A 108 -11.03 3.46 -6.24
C VAL A 108 -12.28 2.77 -5.67
N PRO A 109 -12.47 2.65 -4.34
CA PRO A 109 -13.68 2.05 -3.78
C PRO A 109 -14.99 2.78 -4.14
N HIS A 110 -14.92 4.05 -4.55
CA HIS A 110 -16.09 4.86 -4.91
C HIS A 110 -16.38 4.90 -6.42
N VAL A 111 -15.42 4.52 -7.26
CA VAL A 111 -15.55 4.62 -8.73
C VAL A 111 -15.56 3.25 -9.43
N GLN A 112 -15.25 2.17 -8.71
CA GLN A 112 -15.36 0.80 -9.19
C GLN A 112 -15.59 -0.18 -8.03
N LYS A 113 -16.07 -1.38 -8.34
CA LYS A 113 -16.25 -2.45 -7.34
C LYS A 113 -14.88 -2.97 -6.89
N VAL A 114 -14.67 -3.04 -5.57
CA VAL A 114 -13.47 -3.58 -4.93
C VAL A 114 -13.81 -4.74 -3.99
N ALA A 115 -12.82 -5.57 -3.67
CA ALA A 115 -12.94 -6.71 -2.77
C ALA A 115 -12.17 -6.51 -1.45
N TYR A 116 -12.11 -5.28 -0.97
CA TYR A 116 -11.55 -4.87 0.32
C TYR A 116 -12.33 -3.66 0.88
N ASP A 117 -12.34 -3.50 2.19
CA ASP A 117 -12.83 -2.32 2.92
C ASP A 117 -11.62 -1.44 3.28
N PRO A 118 -11.50 -0.21 2.73
CA PRO A 118 -10.33 0.65 2.93
C PRO A 118 -10.14 1.13 4.38
N ILE A 119 -11.18 1.00 5.23
CA ILE A 119 -11.15 1.43 6.63
C ILE A 119 -10.93 0.23 7.55
N LYS A 120 -11.59 -0.90 7.29
CA LYS A 120 -11.58 -2.05 8.21
C LYS A 120 -10.45 -3.06 7.95
N ASP A 121 -10.02 -3.20 6.71
CA ASP A 121 -9.07 -4.25 6.33
C ASP A 121 -7.59 -3.82 6.47
N PHE A 122 -7.34 -2.55 6.83
CA PHE A 122 -5.98 -2.02 6.97
C PHE A 122 -5.78 -1.31 8.30
N ALA A 123 -4.68 -1.67 8.98
CA ALA A 123 -4.18 -0.91 10.12
C ALA A 123 -3.20 0.18 9.64
N PRO A 124 -3.47 1.47 9.87
CA PRO A 124 -2.55 2.54 9.46
C PRO A 124 -1.28 2.50 10.32
N VAL A 125 -0.12 2.60 9.65
CA VAL A 125 1.19 2.58 10.33
C VAL A 125 1.80 3.99 10.39
N SER A 126 2.07 4.60 9.23
CA SER A 126 2.64 5.94 9.14
C SER A 126 2.51 6.52 7.74
N ILE A 127 2.63 7.85 7.62
CA ILE A 127 2.85 8.54 6.35
C ILE A 127 4.35 8.55 6.08
N VAL A 128 4.78 7.85 5.03
CA VAL A 128 6.20 7.70 4.67
C VAL A 128 6.68 8.72 3.63
N GLY A 129 5.76 9.46 3.00
CA GLY A 129 6.11 10.49 2.04
C GLY A 129 4.89 11.23 1.49
N ALA A 130 5.15 12.39 0.90
CA ALA A 130 4.19 13.18 0.12
C ALA A 130 4.88 13.68 -1.15
N SER A 131 4.12 13.87 -2.22
CA SER A 131 4.64 14.40 -3.48
C SER A 131 3.77 15.53 -4.00
N ALA A 132 4.41 16.58 -4.53
CA ALA A 132 3.72 17.61 -5.28
C ALA A 132 3.34 17.10 -6.68
N PHE A 133 2.26 17.63 -7.25
CA PHE A 133 1.92 17.42 -8.65
C PHE A 133 2.57 18.50 -9.52
N GLY A 134 3.10 18.09 -10.66
CA GLY A 134 3.56 18.98 -11.72
C GLY A 134 2.80 18.71 -13.01
N LEU A 135 2.53 19.76 -13.78
CA LEU A 135 2.05 19.64 -15.16
C LEU A 135 3.26 19.70 -16.09
N GLY A 136 3.51 18.59 -16.80
CA GLY A 136 4.51 18.50 -17.84
C GLY A 136 3.87 18.32 -19.21
N VAL A 137 4.52 18.86 -20.25
CA VAL A 137 4.15 18.66 -21.64
C VAL A 137 5.34 18.10 -22.41
N ASN A 138 5.09 17.36 -23.49
CA ASN A 138 6.15 16.96 -24.42
C ASN A 138 6.87 18.21 -24.97
N ASP A 139 8.19 18.14 -25.18
CA ASP A 139 9.01 19.28 -25.60
C ASP A 139 8.69 19.79 -27.02
N ARG A 140 8.12 18.92 -27.87
CA ARG A 140 7.62 19.25 -29.22
C ARG A 140 6.34 20.08 -29.18
N LEU A 141 5.65 20.17 -28.04
CA LEU A 141 4.51 21.06 -27.92
C LEU A 141 4.98 22.53 -27.82
N PRO A 142 4.35 23.47 -28.56
CA PRO A 142 4.73 24.87 -28.55
C PRO A 142 4.67 25.57 -27.17
N PRO A 143 3.64 25.35 -26.33
CA PRO A 143 3.49 26.09 -25.07
C PRO A 143 4.69 25.99 -24.13
N LYS A 144 5.16 27.13 -23.65
CA LYS A 144 6.24 27.25 -22.64
C LYS A 144 5.76 27.83 -21.32
N SER A 145 4.47 28.17 -21.22
CA SER A 145 3.82 28.62 -20.00
C SER A 145 2.44 27.96 -19.83
N LEU A 146 1.90 28.00 -18.60
CA LEU A 146 0.56 27.48 -18.34
C LEU A 146 -0.52 28.26 -19.13
N ALA A 147 -0.36 29.57 -19.28
CA ALA A 147 -1.27 30.41 -20.04
C ALA A 147 -1.29 29.99 -21.52
N GLU A 148 -0.12 29.85 -22.14
CA GLU A 148 0.00 29.35 -23.52
C GLU A 148 -0.57 27.94 -23.66
N PHE A 149 -0.39 27.08 -22.67
CA PHE A 149 -0.93 25.73 -22.70
C PHE A 149 -2.47 25.75 -22.72
N VAL A 150 -3.08 26.55 -21.85
CA VAL A 150 -4.53 26.73 -21.81
C VAL A 150 -5.05 27.24 -23.15
N ASP A 151 -4.44 28.26 -23.72
CA ASP A 151 -4.86 28.82 -25.03
C ASP A 151 -4.67 27.80 -26.17
N TYR A 152 -3.56 27.06 -26.14
CA TYR A 152 -3.26 26.02 -27.11
C TYR A 152 -4.30 24.90 -27.11
N VAL A 153 -4.73 24.46 -25.92
CA VAL A 153 -5.75 23.43 -25.74
C VAL A 153 -7.15 23.96 -26.09
N LYS A 154 -7.49 25.20 -25.72
CA LYS A 154 -8.77 25.84 -26.07
C LYS A 154 -9.00 25.89 -27.58
N ALA A 155 -7.93 26.18 -28.33
CA ALA A 155 -7.99 26.22 -29.79
C ALA A 155 -8.12 24.82 -30.44
N ARG A 156 -7.95 23.74 -29.66
CA ARG A 156 -7.86 22.34 -30.14
C ARG A 156 -8.68 21.38 -29.27
N PRO A 157 -9.99 21.63 -29.09
CA PRO A 157 -10.81 20.85 -28.16
C PRO A 157 -10.86 19.38 -28.58
N GLY A 158 -10.44 18.47 -27.69
CA GLY A 158 -10.46 17.02 -27.92
C GLY A 158 -9.39 16.49 -28.88
N GLN A 159 -8.46 17.33 -29.34
CA GLN A 159 -7.37 16.90 -30.24
C GLN A 159 -6.09 16.52 -29.49
N LEU A 160 -6.02 16.82 -28.19
CA LEU A 160 -4.86 16.54 -27.35
C LEU A 160 -5.20 15.48 -26.33
N ASN A 161 -4.22 14.62 -26.07
CA ASN A 161 -4.29 13.58 -25.07
C ASN A 161 -3.51 13.99 -23.82
N PHE A 162 -3.89 13.46 -22.65
CA PHE A 162 -3.05 13.47 -21.46
C PHE A 162 -2.85 12.04 -20.94
N ALA A 163 -1.64 11.75 -20.49
CA ALA A 163 -1.33 10.46 -19.89
C ALA A 163 -1.73 10.43 -18.42
N SER A 164 -2.29 9.30 -17.98
CA SER A 164 -2.70 9.09 -16.60
C SER A 164 -2.26 7.70 -16.11
N PRO A 165 -1.81 7.56 -14.85
CA PRO A 165 -1.35 6.28 -14.31
C PRO A 165 -2.47 5.27 -14.00
N GLY A 166 -3.70 5.57 -14.41
CA GLY A 166 -4.86 4.67 -14.28
C GLY A 166 -6.14 5.44 -13.97
N SER A 167 -7.30 4.82 -14.25
CA SER A 167 -8.60 5.41 -13.93
C SER A 167 -8.78 5.57 -12.41
N GLY A 168 -9.27 6.73 -11.97
CA GLY A 168 -9.45 7.03 -10.55
C GLY A 168 -8.15 7.18 -9.75
N THR A 169 -6.99 7.32 -10.40
CA THR A 169 -5.78 7.77 -9.71
C THR A 169 -5.86 9.26 -9.40
N VAL A 170 -5.08 9.74 -8.42
CA VAL A 170 -5.05 11.18 -8.10
C VAL A 170 -4.59 12.00 -9.31
N GLY A 171 -3.62 11.51 -10.09
CA GLY A 171 -3.21 12.17 -11.34
C GLY A 171 -4.36 12.31 -12.35
N HIS A 172 -5.16 11.26 -12.53
CA HIS A 172 -6.36 11.31 -13.38
C HIS A 172 -7.35 12.37 -12.91
N LEU A 173 -7.70 12.35 -11.62
CA LEU A 173 -8.70 13.25 -11.06
C LEU A 173 -8.21 14.70 -11.04
N THR A 174 -6.94 14.94 -10.73
CA THR A 174 -6.34 16.28 -10.75
C THR A 174 -6.40 16.87 -12.16
N MET A 175 -6.05 16.11 -13.20
CA MET A 175 -6.12 16.60 -14.58
C MET A 175 -7.57 16.82 -15.03
N ALA A 176 -8.48 15.86 -14.75
CA ALA A 176 -9.89 16.01 -15.05
C ALA A 176 -10.50 17.27 -14.39
N LEU A 177 -10.14 17.52 -13.13
CA LEU A 177 -10.57 18.70 -12.38
C LEU A 177 -10.00 20.00 -12.94
N PHE A 178 -8.73 20.00 -13.34
CA PHE A 178 -8.11 21.13 -14.03
C PHE A 178 -8.84 21.45 -15.33
N LEU A 179 -9.08 20.44 -16.19
CA LEU A 179 -9.77 20.60 -17.47
C LEU A 179 -11.19 21.15 -17.26
N ALA A 180 -11.93 20.59 -16.31
CA ALA A 180 -13.28 21.04 -15.99
C ALA A 180 -13.32 22.50 -15.53
N ARG A 181 -12.40 22.91 -14.65
CA ARG A 181 -12.34 24.29 -14.15
C ARG A 181 -11.87 25.29 -15.21
N ALA A 182 -10.99 24.86 -16.12
CA ALA A 182 -10.46 25.71 -17.18
C ALA A 182 -11.33 25.72 -18.45
N GLY A 183 -12.42 24.92 -18.50
CA GLY A 183 -13.27 24.79 -19.67
C GLY A 183 -12.57 24.13 -20.86
N LEU A 184 -11.63 23.21 -20.59
CA LEU A 184 -10.81 22.54 -21.59
C LEU A 184 -11.32 21.12 -21.88
N LYS A 185 -10.97 20.61 -23.07
CA LYS A 185 -11.26 19.23 -23.47
C LYS A 185 -10.00 18.55 -23.97
N MET A 186 -9.63 17.46 -23.31
CA MET A 186 -8.53 16.57 -23.66
C MET A 186 -8.93 15.14 -23.33
N GLU A 187 -8.42 14.17 -24.08
CA GLU A 187 -8.71 12.75 -23.86
C GLU A 187 -7.69 12.10 -22.93
N ALA A 188 -8.17 11.24 -22.03
CA ALA A 188 -7.32 10.54 -21.09
C ALA A 188 -6.78 9.24 -21.70
N VAL A 189 -5.45 9.09 -21.76
CA VAL A 189 -4.80 7.81 -22.07
C VAL A 189 -4.39 7.15 -20.74
N LEU A 190 -4.99 6.00 -20.45
CA LEU A 190 -4.84 5.32 -19.17
C LEU A 190 -3.75 4.24 -19.22
N TYR A 191 -2.75 4.38 -18.36
CA TYR A 191 -1.65 3.44 -18.18
C TYR A 191 -1.83 2.60 -16.93
N LYS A 192 -0.97 1.57 -16.77
CA LYS A 192 -0.91 0.76 -15.55
C LYS A 192 -0.16 1.46 -14.39
N GLY A 193 0.46 2.62 -14.63
CA GLY A 193 1.16 3.41 -13.63
C GLY A 193 1.95 4.59 -14.22
N GLY A 194 2.60 5.37 -13.35
CA GLY A 194 3.25 6.64 -13.71
C GLY A 194 4.52 6.49 -14.57
N GLY A 195 5.31 5.43 -14.35
CA GLY A 195 6.52 5.17 -15.14
C GLY A 195 6.22 5.04 -16.65
N PRO A 196 5.36 4.08 -17.05
CA PRO A 196 4.94 3.96 -18.46
C PRO A 196 4.30 5.22 -19.03
N ALA A 197 3.43 5.90 -18.25
CA ALA A 197 2.80 7.15 -18.69
C ALA A 197 3.82 8.25 -18.99
N MET A 198 4.86 8.38 -18.16
CA MET A 198 5.91 9.38 -18.36
C MET A 198 6.75 9.08 -19.61
N LEU A 199 7.07 7.81 -19.87
CA LEU A 199 7.84 7.41 -21.06
C LEU A 199 7.12 7.80 -22.35
N ASP A 200 5.80 7.55 -22.44
CA ASP A 200 5.02 7.90 -23.63
C ASP A 200 4.88 9.43 -23.80
N VAL A 201 4.73 10.18 -22.70
CA VAL A 201 4.75 11.65 -22.78
C VAL A 201 6.09 12.16 -23.31
N LEU A 202 7.20 11.52 -22.95
CA LEU A 202 8.53 11.90 -23.44
C LEU A 202 8.74 11.54 -24.92
N SER A 203 8.19 10.42 -25.40
CA SER A 203 8.29 10.04 -26.83
C SER A 203 7.44 10.90 -27.76
N GLY A 204 6.37 11.51 -27.22
CA GLY A 204 5.33 12.23 -27.97
C GLY A 204 4.37 11.27 -28.65
#